data_AF-A0A6L3A8Z9-F1
#
_entry.id   AF-A0A6L3A8Z9-F1
#
_cell.length_a   1.000
_cell.length_b   1.000
_cell.length_c   1.000
_cell.angle_alpha   90.00
_cell.angle_beta   90.00
_cell.angle_gamma   90.00
#
_symmetry.space_group_name_H-M   'P 1'
#
loop_
_entity.id
_entity.type
_entity.pdbx_description
1 polymer ?
#
loop_
_entity_poly.entity_id
_entity_poly.type
_entity_poly.pdbx_seq_one_letter_code
_entity_poly.pdbx_strand_id
1 'polypeptide(L)'
;MIEGMIVANATEGRVAALNAKQLATYAFAACAVVVAAYFVFRSDPSQPQIPENMDFVCVQSGETFSFPRKAAIIPMKHPVTGERTLVPYMKDESGKLVIITRYREAVTNLAEKNKYVDPGTFEIRDAPNP
;
A
#
# COMPACT_ATOMS: atom_id res chain seq x y z
N MET A 1 6.68 -33.27 66.34
CA MET A 1 7.26 -34.07 65.24
C MET A 1 6.34 -35.28 65.15
N ILE A 2 5.50 -35.51 64.14
CA ILE A 2 5.79 -35.82 62.73
C ILE A 2 4.44 -35.69 62.00
N GLU A 3 4.16 -34.60 61.26
CA GLU A 3 2.96 -34.54 60.37
C GLU A 3 3.17 -33.71 59.09
N GLY A 4 4.40 -33.27 58.79
CA GLY A 4 4.65 -32.26 57.75
C GLY A 4 5.33 -32.72 56.46
N MET A 5 5.38 -34.02 56.14
CA MET A 5 6.34 -34.48 55.12
C MET A 5 5.86 -35.58 54.16
N ILE A 6 4.57 -35.64 53.83
CA ILE A 6 4.07 -36.54 52.77
C ILE A 6 3.04 -35.81 51.88
N VAL A 7 3.33 -34.60 51.39
CA VAL A 7 2.53 -33.96 50.32
C VAL A 7 3.42 -33.18 49.35
N ALA A 8 4.54 -33.75 48.93
CA ALA A 8 5.41 -33.09 47.93
C ALA A 8 5.88 -34.00 46.78
N ASN A 9 5.53 -35.30 46.78
CA ASN A 9 6.06 -36.27 45.80
C ASN A 9 5.01 -36.86 44.85
N ALA A 10 3.84 -36.24 44.71
CA ALA A 10 2.76 -36.77 43.86
C ALA A 10 2.50 -35.96 42.57
N THR A 11 3.25 -34.88 42.33
CA THR A 11 3.08 -34.02 41.14
C THR A 11 4.08 -34.30 40.02
N GLU A 12 5.19 -35.02 40.27
CA GLU A 12 6.21 -35.29 39.25
C GLU A 12 5.93 -36.54 38.39
N GLY A 13 4.97 -37.39 38.77
CA GLY A 13 4.70 -38.67 38.08
C GLY A 13 3.53 -38.66 37.08
N ARG A 14 2.85 -37.52 36.86
CA ARG A 14 1.61 -37.45 36.04
C ARG A 14 1.77 -36.72 34.72
N VAL A 15 2.99 -36.60 34.18
CA VAL A 15 3.14 -36.53 32.72
C VAL A 15 2.90 -37.95 32.21
N ALA A 16 1.64 -38.36 32.23
CA ALA A 16 1.18 -39.62 31.67
C ALA A 16 1.83 -39.75 30.30
N ALA A 17 2.52 -40.86 30.06
CA ALA A 17 3.15 -41.15 28.78
C ALA A 17 2.10 -40.97 27.66
N LEU A 18 2.09 -39.80 27.05
CA LEU A 18 1.23 -39.50 25.92
C LEU A 18 1.67 -40.47 24.84
N ASN A 19 0.79 -41.41 24.49
CA ASN A 19 1.03 -42.37 23.43
C ASN A 19 1.56 -41.62 22.21
N ALA A 20 2.59 -42.15 21.54
CA ALA A 20 3.23 -41.51 20.37
C ALA A 20 2.21 -41.05 19.32
N LYS A 21 1.07 -41.75 19.21
CA LYS A 21 -0.07 -41.38 18.38
C LYS A 21 -0.71 -40.05 18.77
N GLN A 22 -0.89 -39.76 20.07
CA GLN A 22 -1.45 -38.48 20.53
C GLN A 22 -0.46 -37.33 20.32
N LEU A 23 0.84 -37.54 20.57
CA LEU A 23 1.87 -36.56 20.25
C LEU A 23 1.89 -36.22 18.75
N ALA A 24 1.79 -37.22 17.87
CA ALA A 24 1.71 -37.02 16.43
C ALA A 24 0.44 -36.23 16.03
N THR A 25 -0.71 -36.53 16.63
CA THR A 25 -1.97 -35.80 16.37
C THR A 25 -1.88 -34.34 16.79
N TYR A 26 -1.32 -34.03 17.96
CA TYR A 26 -1.15 -32.65 18.41
C TYR A 26 -0.16 -31.88 17.53
N ALA A 27 0.94 -32.51 17.11
CA ALA A 27 1.90 -31.90 16.19
C ALA A 27 1.24 -31.57 14.84
N PHE A 28 0.45 -32.50 14.29
CA PHE A 28 -0.27 -32.27 13.04
C PHE A 28 -1.32 -31.17 13.17
N ALA A 29 -2.09 -31.15 14.26
CA ALA A 29 -3.07 -30.11 14.54
C ALA A 29 -2.41 -28.73 14.68
N ALA A 30 -1.28 -28.63 15.37
CA ALA A 30 -0.53 -27.39 15.50
C ALA A 30 -0.01 -26.89 14.13
N CYS A 31 0.56 -27.78 13.31
CA CYS A 31 0.97 -27.44 11.95
C CYS A 31 -0.22 -26.99 11.08
N ALA A 32 -1.37 -27.66 11.18
CA ALA A 32 -2.57 -27.30 10.44
C ALA A 32 -3.08 -25.90 10.81
N VAL A 33 -3.06 -25.54 12.10
CA VAL A 33 -3.43 -24.19 12.56
C VAL A 33 -2.46 -23.13 12.03
N VAL A 34 -1.16 -23.40 12.03
CA VAL A 34 -0.15 -22.47 11.49
C VAL A 34 -0.33 -22.26 9.98
N VAL A 35 -0.57 -23.33 9.22
CA VAL A 35 -0.80 -23.25 7.77
C VAL A 35 -2.11 -22.51 7.46
N ALA A 36 -3.18 -22.79 8.21
CA ALA A 36 -4.47 -22.10 8.06
C ALA A 36 -4.32 -20.60 8.36
N ALA A 37 -3.64 -20.24 9.45
CA ALA A 37 -3.35 -18.84 9.77
C ALA A 37 -2.54 -18.16 8.67
N TYR A 38 -1.48 -18.82 8.15
CA TYR A 38 -0.68 -18.29 7.05
C TYR A 38 -1.52 -18.02 5.80
N PHE A 39 -2.42 -18.93 5.43
CA PHE A 39 -3.32 -18.72 4.30
C PHE A 39 -4.30 -17.58 4.52
N VAL A 40 -4.89 -17.45 5.72
CA VAL A 40 -5.80 -16.34 6.05
C VAL A 40 -5.08 -14.99 5.97
N PHE A 41 -3.88 -14.87 6.54
CA PHE A 41 -3.10 -13.62 6.49
C PHE A 41 -2.59 -13.29 5.08
N ARG A 42 -2.27 -14.29 4.26
CA ARG A 42 -1.84 -14.07 2.88
C ARG A 42 -2.99 -13.72 1.94
N SER A 43 -4.19 -14.22 2.24
CA SER A 43 -5.35 -14.06 1.36
C SER A 43 -6.07 -12.73 1.56
N ASP A 44 -5.55 -11.83 2.39
CA ASP A 44 -6.15 -10.53 2.63
C ASP A 44 -6.09 -9.69 1.34
N PRO A 45 -7.21 -9.54 0.60
CA PRO A 45 -7.28 -8.74 -0.61
C PRO A 45 -7.30 -7.24 -0.28
N SER A 46 -7.29 -6.89 1.01
CA SER A 46 -7.31 -5.53 1.54
C SER A 46 -5.93 -4.89 1.59
N GLN A 47 -4.86 -5.58 1.17
CA GLN A 47 -3.58 -4.89 0.98
C GLN A 47 -3.81 -3.77 -0.05
N PRO A 48 -3.63 -2.49 0.33
CA PRO A 48 -3.79 -1.40 -0.62
C PRO A 48 -2.77 -1.66 -1.73
N GLN A 49 -3.27 -2.06 -2.91
CA GLN A 49 -2.46 -2.17 -4.10
C GLN A 49 -2.01 -0.76 -4.43
N ILE A 50 -0.85 -0.39 -3.89
CA ILE A 50 -0.23 0.88 -4.17
C ILE A 50 0.02 0.84 -5.68
N PRO A 51 -0.62 1.72 -6.47
CA PRO A 51 -0.54 1.63 -7.91
C PRO A 51 0.93 1.74 -8.32
N GLU A 52 1.40 0.74 -9.08
CA GLU A 52 2.78 0.68 -9.57
C GLU A 52 3.09 1.83 -10.53
N ASN A 53 2.05 2.41 -11.12
CA ASN A 53 2.13 3.54 -12.03
C ASN A 53 1.47 4.78 -11.40
N MET A 54 1.96 5.94 -11.80
CA MET A 54 1.43 7.25 -11.43
C MET A 54 1.14 8.00 -12.73
N ASP A 55 -0.04 8.60 -12.80
CA ASP A 55 -0.45 9.38 -13.96
C ASP A 55 -0.01 10.84 -13.82
N PHE A 56 0.46 11.39 -14.92
CA PHE A 56 0.97 12.75 -15.06
C PHE A 56 0.19 13.47 -16.15
N VAL A 57 -0.03 14.76 -15.97
CA VAL A 57 -0.63 15.64 -16.96
C VAL A 57 0.38 16.71 -17.36
N CYS A 58 0.42 17.03 -18.64
CA CYS A 58 1.13 18.20 -19.14
C CYS A 58 0.30 19.45 -18.86
N VAL A 59 0.81 20.39 -18.05
CA VAL A 59 0.09 21.64 -17.74
C VAL A 59 -0.13 22.55 -18.97
N GLN A 60 0.63 22.31 -20.04
CA GLN A 60 0.59 23.11 -21.27
C GLN A 60 -0.34 22.52 -22.34
N SER A 61 -0.32 21.21 -22.56
CA SER A 61 -1.12 20.52 -23.60
C SER A 61 -2.34 19.78 -23.06
N GLY A 62 -2.40 19.51 -21.75
CA GLY A 62 -3.44 18.67 -21.15
C GLY A 62 -3.24 17.17 -21.40
N GLU A 63 -2.22 16.76 -22.17
CA GLU A 63 -1.94 15.35 -22.44
C GLU A 63 -1.56 14.60 -21.18
N THR A 64 -2.05 13.36 -21.05
CA THR A 64 -1.78 12.50 -19.92
C THR A 64 -0.76 11.42 -20.27
N PHE A 65 0.07 11.09 -19.30
CA PHE A 65 1.14 10.11 -19.43
C PHE A 65 1.20 9.28 -18.16
N SER A 66 1.31 7.96 -18.30
CA SER A 66 1.48 7.07 -17.15
C SER A 66 2.93 6.64 -17.05
N PHE A 67 3.53 6.81 -15.87
CA PHE A 67 4.92 6.43 -15.60
C PHE A 67 5.00 5.53 -14.37
N PRO A 68 5.99 4.60 -14.32
CA PRO A 68 6.21 3.80 -13.13
C PRO A 68 6.53 4.72 -11.94
N ARG A 69 5.95 4.40 -10.78
CA ARG A 69 6.06 5.13 -9.51
C ARG A 69 7.49 5.00 -8.97
N LYS A 70 8.40 5.78 -9.55
CA LYS A 70 9.79 5.94 -9.12
C LYS A 70 9.99 7.32 -8.51
N ALA A 71 11.07 7.50 -7.75
CA ALA A 71 11.49 8.82 -7.31
C ALA A 71 11.83 9.68 -8.54
N ALA A 72 10.89 10.53 -8.94
CA ALA A 72 11.02 11.42 -10.08
C ALA A 72 11.12 12.87 -9.61
N ILE A 73 11.92 13.66 -10.31
CA ILE A 73 11.95 15.12 -10.14
C ILE A 73 10.68 15.67 -10.77
N ILE A 74 9.86 16.34 -9.98
CA ILE A 74 8.60 16.96 -10.40
C ILE A 74 8.81 18.49 -10.40
N PRO A 75 8.48 19.21 -11.49
CA PRO A 75 7.84 18.72 -12.71
C PRO A 75 8.75 17.82 -13.56
N MET A 76 8.16 16.78 -14.14
CA MET A 76 8.88 15.82 -14.99
C MET A 76 8.97 16.33 -16.44
N LYS A 77 9.93 15.81 -17.20
CA LYS A 77 10.11 16.16 -18.61
C LYS A 77 9.05 15.50 -19.48
N HIS A 78 8.42 16.29 -20.34
CA HIS A 78 7.57 15.81 -21.42
C HIS A 78 8.41 14.94 -22.37
N PRO A 79 7.95 13.72 -22.74
CA PRO A 79 8.74 12.80 -23.55
C PRO A 79 9.00 13.33 -24.98
N VAL A 80 8.05 14.10 -25.52
CA VAL A 80 8.14 14.68 -26.88
C VAL A 80 8.93 15.99 -26.91
N THR A 81 8.55 16.98 -26.08
CA THR A 81 9.14 18.33 -26.14
C THR A 81 10.37 18.51 -25.25
N GLY A 82 10.60 17.60 -24.29
CA GLY A 82 11.70 17.68 -23.33
C GLY A 82 11.51 18.73 -22.22
N GLU A 83 10.43 19.51 -22.25
CA GLU A 83 10.16 20.55 -21.26
C GLU A 83 9.66 19.97 -19.94
N ARG A 84 9.99 20.61 -18.81
CA ARG A 84 9.52 20.20 -17.49
C ARG A 84 8.11 20.72 -17.22
N THR A 85 7.10 20.08 -17.82
CA THR A 85 5.69 20.50 -17.75
C THR A 85 4.76 19.42 -17.19
N LEU A 86 5.28 18.23 -16.88
CA LEU A 86 4.47 17.11 -16.39
C LEU A 86 4.34 17.15 -14.87
N VAL A 87 3.11 17.12 -14.38
CA VAL A 87 2.78 17.11 -12.96
C VAL A 87 1.82 15.96 -12.66
N PRO A 88 2.02 15.20 -11.57
CA PRO A 88 1.15 14.07 -11.27
C PRO A 88 -0.23 14.53 -10.80
N TYR A 89 -1.25 13.78 -11.21
CA TYR A 89 -2.64 14.03 -10.85
C TYR A 89 -3.28 12.80 -10.24
N MET A 90 -4.43 12.99 -9.60
CA MET A 90 -5.28 11.93 -9.10
C MET A 90 -6.75 12.26 -9.39
N LYS A 91 -7.60 11.24 -9.36
CA LYS A 91 -9.05 11.45 -9.31
C LYS A 91 -9.46 11.71 -7.87
N ASP A 92 -10.19 12.79 -7.65
CA ASP A 92 -10.85 13.07 -6.38
C ASP A 92 -12.11 12.20 -6.20
N GLU A 93 -12.72 12.22 -5.02
CA GLU A 93 -13.94 11.47 -4.69
C GLU A 93 -15.11 11.80 -5.64
N SER A 94 -15.12 13.03 -6.16
CA SER A 94 -16.10 13.50 -7.16
C SER A 94 -15.79 13.06 -8.60
N GLY A 95 -14.72 12.28 -8.82
CA GLY A 95 -14.28 11.82 -10.14
C GLY A 95 -13.51 12.85 -10.97
N LYS A 96 -13.33 14.07 -10.44
CA LYS A 96 -12.55 15.13 -11.09
C LYS A 96 -11.05 14.88 -11.04
N LEU A 97 -10.34 15.30 -12.07
CA LEU A 97 -8.88 15.24 -12.12
C LEU A 97 -8.29 16.44 -11.35
N VAL A 98 -7.52 16.15 -10.32
CA VAL A 98 -6.90 17.17 -9.46
C VAL A 98 -5.41 16.91 -9.30
N ILE A 99 -4.63 17.98 -9.21
CA ILE A 99 -3.21 17.87 -8.88
C ILE A 99 -3.06 17.50 -7.41
N ILE A 100 -2.19 16.52 -7.13
CA ILE A 100 -1.92 16.08 -5.76
C ILE A 100 -1.35 17.26 -4.97
N THR A 101 -1.92 17.53 -3.79
CA THR A 101 -1.63 18.72 -2.96
C THR A 101 -0.13 18.98 -2.74
N ARG A 102 0.68 17.93 -2.58
CA ARG A 102 2.14 18.07 -2.37
C ARG A 102 2.90 18.69 -3.56
N TYR A 103 2.29 18.78 -4.74
CA TYR A 103 2.91 19.30 -5.96
C TYR A 103 2.27 20.61 -6.45
N ARG A 104 1.44 21.25 -5.62
CA ARG A 104 0.83 22.56 -5.94
C ARG A 104 1.88 23.63 -6.26
N GLU A 105 2.97 23.66 -5.49
CA GLU A 105 4.10 24.58 -5.74
C GLU A 105 4.73 24.37 -7.12
N ALA A 106 4.85 23.12 -7.57
CA ALA A 106 5.36 22.81 -8.89
C ALA A 106 4.46 23.36 -10.01
N VAL A 107 3.14 23.37 -9.81
CA VAL A 107 2.19 24.00 -10.74
C VAL A 107 2.28 25.52 -10.69
N THR A 108 2.42 26.11 -9.49
CA THR A 108 2.60 27.55 -9.33
C THR A 108 3.87 28.04 -10.03
N ASN A 109 4.97 27.29 -9.93
CA ASN A 109 6.22 27.59 -10.65
C ASN A 109 6.06 27.46 -12.18
N LEU A 110 5.03 26.76 -12.64
CA LEU A 110 4.69 26.62 -14.06
C LEU A 110 3.55 27.55 -14.48
N ALA A 111 3.14 28.52 -13.65
CA ALA A 111 1.98 29.38 -13.91
C ALA A 111 2.01 30.06 -15.28
N GLU A 112 3.18 30.48 -15.77
CA GLU A 112 3.34 31.10 -17.09
C GLU A 112 3.06 30.14 -18.26
N LYS A 113 3.30 28.85 -18.04
CA LYS A 113 3.10 27.78 -19.04
C LYS A 113 1.79 27.01 -18.82
N ASN A 114 1.15 27.23 -17.68
CA ASN A 114 -0.04 26.54 -17.27
C ASN A 114 -1.26 27.08 -18.03
N LYS A 115 -1.82 26.24 -18.90
CA LYS A 115 -3.04 26.55 -19.66
C LYS A 115 -4.23 25.69 -19.22
N TYR A 116 -3.96 24.52 -18.67
CA TYR A 116 -4.95 23.49 -18.41
C TYR A 116 -5.25 23.24 -16.93
N VAL A 117 -4.44 23.72 -15.99
CA VAL A 117 -4.70 23.55 -14.56
C VAL A 117 -5.19 24.87 -13.97
N ASP A 118 -6.29 24.84 -13.23
CA ASP A 118 -6.75 26.02 -12.52
C ASP A 118 -5.83 26.32 -11.31
N PRO A 119 -5.22 27.50 -11.21
CA PRO A 119 -4.28 27.81 -10.13
C PRO A 119 -4.96 28.02 -8.76
N GLY A 120 -6.28 28.24 -8.72
CA GLY A 120 -7.03 28.40 -7.48
C GLY A 120 -7.50 27.06 -6.91
N THR A 121 -8.03 26.18 -7.77
CA THR A 121 -8.60 24.89 -7.35
C THR A 121 -7.65 23.71 -7.55
N PHE A 122 -6.61 23.86 -8.38
CA PHE A 122 -5.74 22.78 -8.85
C PHE A 122 -6.49 21.65 -9.57
N GLU A 123 -7.69 21.94 -10.05
CA GLU A 123 -8.44 21.07 -10.94
C GLU A 123 -7.85 21.17 -12.36
N ILE A 124 -7.72 20.03 -13.03
CA ILE A 124 -7.36 19.98 -14.45
C ILE A 124 -8.64 20.25 -15.23
N ARG A 125 -8.65 21.35 -15.99
CA ARG A 125 -9.73 21.69 -16.92
C ARG A 125 -9.80 20.60 -17.97
N ASP A 126 -10.98 20.06 -18.19
CA ASP A 126 -11.30 18.95 -19.10
C ASP A 126 -10.26 18.85 -20.22
N ALA A 127 -9.27 17.97 -20.02
CA ALA A 127 -8.31 17.66 -21.05
C ALA A 127 -9.13 17.09 -22.22
N PRO A 128 -8.85 17.49 -23.48
CA PRO A 128 -9.54 16.92 -24.62
C PRO A 128 -9.45 15.40 -24.52
N ASN A 129 -10.62 14.74 -24.64
CA ASN A 129 -10.72 13.29 -24.70
C ASN A 129 -9.71 12.73 -25.73
N PRO A 130 -9.14 11.54 -25.49
CA PRO A 130 -8.10 10.94 -26.34
C PRO A 130 -8.50 10.82 -27.82
#